data_AF-A0A7H9BS82-F1
#
_entry.id   AF-A0A7H9BS82-F1
#
_cell.length_a   1.000
_cell.length_b   1.000
_cell.length_c   1.000
_cell.angle_alpha   90.00
_cell.angle_beta   90.00
_cell.angle_gamma   90.00
#
_symmetry.space_group_name_H-M   'P 1'
#
loop_
_entity.id
_entity.type
_entity.pdbx_description
1 polymer ?
#
loop_
_entity_poly.entity_id
_entity_poly.type
_entity_poly.pdbx_seq_one_letter_code
_entity_poly.pdbx_strand_id
1 'polypeptide(L)'
;MPRTGGIYSLPPGYVAVSGETIQPSQHNPPLEDIAQALTDSLPRNGTAPMTGNLPMGGNRITGLGAATDGGHAPRFDQVLARDGSYGMTAPLSVTAGTEAAPAVQFSNANNGVYWSPGNGPSFTAAGNTIGQLRGGTALSDTFSIVTRQAGDARYMQQSWTLTAGNGLTGGGNGSANRAVALGTPSTVGASTTNTVTTGSHTHAIGADIARSAITISSGNGLTGGGNLTANRTINMGTPSSITADSTNSASGNTHTHAISAATIGELMSRLSVGAVGTYALLADVNTSADLNPGATRAGSNLRYASAGGQTFGSAPAGTWQLCGFTPGGASSHEQRATVWMRVS
;
A
#
# COMPACT_ATOMS: atom_id res chain seq x y z
N MET A 1 44.75 -66.20 -73.88
CA MET A 1 46.14 -66.27 -74.40
C MET A 1 47.05 -65.44 -73.51
N PRO A 2 48.31 -65.82 -73.25
CA PRO A 2 49.10 -65.16 -72.22
C PRO A 2 49.60 -63.80 -72.71
N ARG A 3 48.76 -62.77 -72.57
CA ARG A 3 49.22 -61.39 -72.52
C ARG A 3 49.73 -61.13 -71.11
N THR A 4 51.01 -61.35 -70.88
CA THR A 4 51.63 -60.99 -69.59
C THR A 4 52.03 -59.51 -69.66
N GLY A 5 51.36 -58.65 -68.89
CA GLY A 5 51.66 -57.22 -68.86
C GLY A 5 51.33 -56.45 -70.15
N GLY A 6 50.42 -56.97 -70.98
CA GLY A 6 49.98 -56.31 -72.23
C GLY A 6 50.86 -56.60 -73.46
N ILE A 7 51.91 -57.41 -73.31
CA ILE A 7 52.77 -57.83 -74.43
C ILE A 7 52.19 -59.13 -75.01
N TYR A 8 51.98 -59.15 -76.33
CA TYR A 8 51.63 -60.37 -77.06
C TYR A 8 52.90 -61.11 -77.49
N SER A 9 52.94 -62.44 -77.28
CA SER A 9 54.05 -63.30 -77.68
C SER A 9 53.64 -64.22 -78.83
N LEU A 10 54.46 -64.30 -79.88
CA LEU A 10 54.19 -65.16 -81.04
C LEU A 10 54.30 -66.66 -80.67
N PRO A 11 53.53 -67.53 -81.34
CA PRO A 11 53.66 -68.98 -81.21
C PRO A 11 55.08 -69.48 -81.56
N PRO A 12 55.61 -70.49 -80.87
CA PRO A 12 56.90 -71.09 -81.20
C PRO A 12 56.95 -71.61 -82.66
N GLY A 13 58.05 -71.35 -83.39
CA GLY A 13 58.24 -71.85 -84.76
C GLY A 13 57.69 -70.97 -85.90
N TYR A 14 57.36 -69.70 -85.61
CA TYR A 14 56.79 -68.75 -86.58
C TYR A 14 57.76 -68.22 -87.67
N VAL A 15 59.07 -68.45 -87.54
CA VAL A 15 60.07 -67.86 -88.45
C VAL A 15 60.17 -68.69 -89.73
N ALA A 16 59.84 -68.10 -90.87
CA ALA A 16 60.13 -68.68 -92.17
C ALA A 16 61.64 -68.62 -92.44
N VAL A 17 62.25 -69.76 -92.75
CA VAL A 17 63.66 -69.86 -93.14
C VAL A 17 63.77 -69.85 -94.67
N SER A 18 64.70 -69.07 -95.20
CA SER A 18 64.91 -68.97 -96.65
C SER A 18 65.29 -70.33 -97.24
N GLY A 19 64.53 -70.78 -98.23
CA GLY A 19 64.73 -72.07 -98.91
C GLY A 19 63.87 -73.22 -98.40
N GLU A 20 63.10 -73.05 -97.31
CA GLU A 20 62.17 -74.07 -96.79
C GLU A 20 60.72 -73.82 -97.23
N THR A 21 59.93 -74.89 -97.37
CA THR A 21 58.49 -74.77 -97.71
C THR A 21 57.71 -74.28 -96.50
N ILE A 22 57.01 -73.16 -96.66
CA ILE A 22 56.14 -72.59 -95.62
C ILE A 22 54.96 -73.51 -95.35
N GLN A 23 54.78 -73.91 -94.09
CA GLN A 23 53.65 -74.71 -93.64
C GLN A 23 52.53 -73.83 -93.05
N PRO A 24 51.24 -74.18 -93.22
CA PRO A 24 50.13 -73.48 -92.60
C PRO A 24 50.26 -73.36 -91.07
N SER A 25 50.87 -74.35 -90.41
CA SER A 25 51.14 -74.33 -88.96
C SER A 25 52.11 -73.24 -88.54
N GLN A 26 52.94 -72.72 -89.45
CA GLN A 26 53.89 -71.64 -89.17
C GLN A 26 53.25 -70.25 -89.32
N HIS A 27 52.20 -70.10 -90.13
CA HIS A 27 51.65 -68.78 -90.51
C HIS A 27 50.21 -68.53 -90.04
N ASN A 28 49.34 -69.55 -90.00
CA ASN A 28 47.95 -69.35 -89.58
C ASN A 28 47.83 -69.03 -88.09
N PRO A 29 48.48 -69.76 -87.15
CA PRO A 29 48.32 -69.47 -85.72
C PRO A 29 48.76 -68.05 -85.32
N PRO A 30 49.91 -67.52 -85.80
CA PRO A 30 50.27 -66.13 -85.54
C PRO A 30 49.24 -65.12 -86.07
N LEU A 31 48.66 -65.34 -87.26
CA LEU A 31 47.69 -64.41 -87.86
C LEU A 31 46.32 -64.44 -87.16
N GLU A 32 45.85 -65.63 -86.76
CA GLU A 32 44.61 -65.80 -85.99
C GLU A 32 44.73 -65.15 -84.60
N ASP A 33 45.87 -65.35 -83.94
CA ASP A 33 46.13 -64.73 -82.64
C ASP A 33 46.24 -63.19 -82.75
N ILE A 34 46.87 -62.65 -83.80
CA ILE A 34 46.93 -61.21 -84.05
C ILE A 34 45.51 -60.66 -84.25
N ALA A 35 44.66 -61.36 -85.00
CA ALA A 35 43.27 -60.95 -85.21
C ALA A 35 42.49 -60.91 -83.88
N GLN A 36 42.65 -61.91 -83.02
CA GLN A 36 42.01 -61.94 -81.71
C GLN A 36 42.57 -60.86 -80.77
N ALA A 37 43.89 -60.67 -80.77
CA ALA A 37 44.58 -59.63 -80.02
C ALA A 37 44.08 -58.21 -80.36
N LEU A 38 43.85 -57.93 -81.65
CA LEU A 38 43.28 -56.66 -82.09
C LEU A 38 41.81 -56.55 -81.69
N THR A 39 41.06 -57.66 -81.75
CA THR A 39 39.65 -57.71 -81.33
C THR A 39 39.46 -57.44 -79.85
N ASP A 40 40.33 -57.98 -79.00
CA ASP A 40 40.30 -57.78 -77.54
C ASP A 40 40.83 -56.40 -77.10
N SER A 41 41.36 -55.59 -78.04
CA SER A 41 41.91 -54.27 -77.74
C SER A 41 40.87 -53.18 -77.96
N LEU A 42 40.87 -52.15 -77.11
CA LEU A 42 39.93 -51.04 -77.24
C LEU A 42 40.22 -50.23 -78.51
N PRO A 43 39.23 -49.98 -79.40
CA PRO A 43 39.46 -49.22 -80.60
C PRO A 43 39.68 -47.74 -80.27
N ARG A 44 40.62 -47.10 -80.97
CA ARG A 44 41.04 -45.71 -80.69
C ARG A 44 39.93 -44.67 -80.86
N ASN A 45 38.93 -44.95 -81.68
CA ASN A 45 37.75 -44.12 -81.90
C ASN A 45 36.63 -44.36 -80.86
N GLY A 46 36.82 -45.28 -79.91
CA GLY A 46 35.87 -45.57 -78.83
C GLY A 46 34.55 -46.23 -79.27
N THR A 47 34.47 -46.79 -80.49
CA THR A 47 33.21 -47.36 -81.00
C THR A 47 32.78 -48.68 -80.34
N ALA A 48 33.69 -49.35 -79.62
CA ALA A 48 33.36 -50.52 -78.82
C ALA A 48 33.52 -50.20 -77.32
N PRO A 49 32.57 -50.58 -76.46
CA PRO A 49 32.66 -50.31 -75.03
C PRO A 49 33.69 -51.23 -74.37
N MET A 50 34.21 -50.80 -73.22
CA MET A 50 34.84 -51.72 -72.28
C MET A 50 33.77 -52.64 -71.70
N THR A 51 33.92 -53.95 -71.89
CA THR A 51 32.96 -54.96 -71.38
C THR A 51 33.20 -55.35 -69.93
N GLY A 52 34.26 -54.80 -69.31
CA GLY A 52 34.59 -54.96 -67.89
C GLY A 52 35.34 -53.74 -67.35
N ASN A 53 35.57 -53.72 -66.03
CA ASN A 53 36.24 -52.62 -65.35
C ASN A 53 37.72 -52.48 -65.76
N LEU A 54 38.23 -51.25 -65.86
CA LEU A 54 39.66 -50.99 -66.07
C LEU A 54 40.40 -50.86 -64.74
N PRO A 55 41.24 -51.82 -64.32
CA PRO A 55 42.11 -51.62 -63.17
C PRO A 55 43.25 -50.65 -63.54
N MET A 56 43.27 -49.47 -62.91
CA MET A 56 44.28 -48.43 -63.20
C MET A 56 45.52 -48.47 -62.31
N GLY A 57 45.50 -49.23 -61.20
CA GLY A 57 46.69 -49.45 -60.35
C GLY A 57 47.31 -48.17 -59.77
N GLY A 58 46.53 -47.09 -59.59
CA GLY A 58 47.02 -45.78 -59.13
C GLY A 58 47.49 -44.82 -60.23
N ASN A 59 47.46 -45.24 -61.50
CA ASN A 59 47.73 -44.36 -62.63
C ASN A 59 46.59 -43.34 -62.82
N ARG A 60 46.92 -42.16 -63.37
CA ARG A 60 45.96 -41.06 -63.60
C ARG A 60 45.38 -41.14 -65.01
N ILE A 61 44.10 -40.80 -65.17
CA ILE A 61 43.51 -40.47 -66.48
C ILE A 61 43.88 -39.03 -66.79
N THR A 62 44.75 -38.80 -67.78
CA THR A 62 45.11 -37.47 -68.26
C THR A 62 44.40 -37.18 -69.58
N GLY A 63 44.06 -35.91 -69.83
CA GLY A 63 43.36 -35.51 -71.07
C GLY A 63 41.84 -35.76 -71.09
N LEU A 64 41.21 -36.06 -69.95
CA LEU A 64 39.75 -36.17 -69.84
C LEU A 64 39.08 -34.80 -70.09
N GLY A 65 38.11 -34.76 -71.00
CA GLY A 65 37.27 -33.58 -71.23
C GLY A 65 36.37 -33.26 -70.03
N ALA A 66 35.88 -32.03 -69.93
CA ALA A 66 34.89 -31.68 -68.90
C ALA A 66 33.57 -32.42 -69.16
N ALA A 67 32.95 -32.98 -68.13
CA ALA A 67 31.60 -33.53 -68.22
C ALA A 67 30.59 -32.42 -68.47
N THR A 68 29.67 -32.63 -69.42
CA THR A 68 28.61 -31.69 -69.80
C THR A 68 27.22 -32.29 -69.60
N ASP A 69 27.10 -33.62 -69.62
CA ASP A 69 25.83 -34.34 -69.59
C ASP A 69 25.86 -35.55 -68.65
N GLY A 70 24.66 -36.06 -68.34
CA GLY A 70 24.50 -37.26 -67.51
C GLY A 70 25.14 -38.49 -68.16
N GLY A 71 26.03 -39.16 -67.41
CA GLY A 71 26.78 -40.32 -67.88
C GLY A 71 28.23 -40.03 -68.29
N HIS A 72 28.65 -38.76 -68.34
CA HIS A 72 30.06 -38.41 -68.52
C HIS A 72 30.84 -38.64 -67.22
N ALA A 73 32.12 -39.03 -67.33
CA ALA A 73 33.04 -39.02 -66.19
C ALA A 73 33.45 -37.57 -65.88
N PRO A 74 33.14 -37.02 -64.70
CA PRO A 74 33.54 -35.67 -64.34
C PRO A 74 35.03 -35.61 -64.01
N ARG A 75 35.67 -34.48 -64.33
CA ARG A 75 37.02 -34.20 -63.88
C ARG A 75 37.02 -33.81 -62.40
N PHE A 76 38.15 -33.97 -61.71
CA PHE A 76 38.25 -33.68 -60.27
C PHE A 76 37.82 -32.25 -59.91
N ASP A 77 38.12 -31.26 -60.76
CA ASP A 77 37.69 -29.86 -60.59
C ASP A 77 36.17 -29.68 -60.63
N GLN A 78 35.44 -30.53 -61.35
CA GLN A 78 33.98 -30.48 -61.42
C GLN A 78 33.30 -31.14 -60.22
N VAL A 79 34.02 -32.01 -59.50
CA VAL A 79 33.51 -32.75 -58.34
C VAL A 79 33.76 -31.99 -57.02
N LEU A 80 34.57 -30.93 -57.04
CA LEU A 80 34.85 -30.11 -55.87
C LEU A 80 33.75 -29.07 -55.61
N ALA A 81 32.64 -29.52 -55.01
CA ALA A 81 31.77 -28.70 -54.18
C ALA A 81 31.96 -29.10 -52.70
N ARG A 82 33.15 -28.85 -52.13
CA ARG A 82 33.42 -29.18 -50.73
C ARG A 82 34.36 -28.23 -49.99
N ASP A 83 34.50 -26.98 -50.44
CA ASP A 83 35.24 -25.93 -49.72
C ASP A 83 34.40 -24.67 -49.44
N GLY A 84 33.11 -24.67 -49.79
CA GLY A 84 32.21 -23.54 -49.53
C GLY A 84 32.43 -22.31 -50.42
N SER A 85 33.26 -22.40 -51.47
CA SER A 85 33.56 -21.25 -52.34
C SER A 85 32.42 -20.90 -53.31
N TYR A 86 31.55 -21.86 -53.65
CA TYR A 86 30.35 -21.61 -54.45
C TYR A 86 29.14 -21.48 -53.53
N GLY A 87 28.71 -20.24 -53.28
CA GLY A 87 27.46 -19.96 -52.56
C GLY A 87 26.25 -20.60 -53.27
N MET A 88 25.22 -20.95 -52.49
CA MET A 88 23.97 -21.46 -53.06
C MET A 88 23.35 -20.40 -53.97
N THR A 89 23.32 -20.65 -55.29
CA THR A 89 22.72 -19.75 -56.28
C THR A 89 21.19 -19.91 -56.38
N ALA A 90 20.62 -20.86 -55.62
CA ALA A 90 19.19 -21.11 -55.49
C ALA A 90 18.85 -21.51 -54.04
N PRO A 91 17.60 -21.32 -53.57
CA PRO A 91 17.18 -21.73 -52.23
C PRO A 91 17.40 -23.23 -51.98
N LEU A 92 17.78 -23.58 -50.75
CA LEU A 92 17.79 -24.95 -50.30
C LEU A 92 16.34 -25.46 -50.19
N SER A 93 15.87 -26.22 -51.19
CA SER A 93 14.61 -26.93 -51.12
C SER A 93 14.83 -28.31 -50.51
N VAL A 94 14.49 -28.46 -49.23
CA VAL A 94 14.47 -29.75 -48.52
C VAL A 94 13.04 -30.11 -48.16
N THR A 95 12.73 -31.41 -48.17
CA THR A 95 11.44 -31.92 -47.69
C THR A 95 11.21 -31.48 -46.25
N ALA A 96 9.95 -31.29 -45.85
CA ALA A 96 9.61 -31.03 -44.45
C ALA A 96 10.17 -32.15 -43.55
N GLY A 97 10.93 -31.76 -42.54
CA GLY A 97 11.47 -32.66 -41.53
C GLY A 97 10.54 -32.84 -40.34
N THR A 98 11.01 -33.59 -39.36
CA THR A 98 10.37 -33.75 -38.05
C THR A 98 11.37 -33.41 -36.95
N GLU A 99 10.90 -33.35 -35.71
CA GLU A 99 11.76 -33.17 -34.53
C GLU A 99 12.81 -34.29 -34.39
N ALA A 100 12.48 -35.52 -34.77
CA ALA A 100 13.43 -36.64 -34.77
C ALA A 100 14.32 -36.71 -36.03
N ALA A 101 13.97 -35.97 -37.09
CA ALA A 101 14.71 -35.95 -38.36
C ALA A 101 14.61 -34.55 -38.98
N PRO A 102 15.48 -33.60 -38.58
CA PRO A 102 15.42 -32.24 -39.08
C PRO A 102 15.63 -32.16 -40.58
N ALA A 103 15.01 -31.17 -41.23
CA ALA A 103 15.16 -30.98 -42.68
C ALA A 103 16.59 -30.55 -43.05
N VAL A 104 17.23 -29.77 -42.18
CA VAL A 104 18.67 -29.46 -42.23
C VAL A 104 19.29 -29.90 -40.92
N GLN A 105 20.22 -30.86 -40.99
CA GLN A 105 20.87 -31.44 -39.81
C GLN A 105 22.31 -30.92 -39.67
N PHE A 106 22.64 -30.42 -38.47
CA PHE A 106 23.95 -29.87 -38.11
C PHE A 106 24.83 -30.82 -37.30
N SER A 107 24.29 -31.94 -36.82
CA SER A 107 25.05 -32.99 -36.10
C SER A 107 24.31 -34.33 -36.14
N ASN A 108 24.99 -35.43 -35.78
CA ASN A 108 24.39 -36.76 -35.65
C ASN A 108 23.37 -36.88 -34.50
N ALA A 109 23.26 -35.87 -33.63
CA ALA A 109 22.30 -35.82 -32.52
C ALA A 109 20.95 -35.19 -32.93
N ASN A 110 20.62 -35.15 -34.23
CA ASN A 110 19.41 -34.50 -34.75
C ASN A 110 19.30 -33.02 -34.33
N ASN A 111 20.43 -32.32 -34.23
CA ASN A 111 20.42 -30.86 -34.10
C ASN A 111 20.13 -30.27 -35.47
N GLY A 112 19.18 -29.35 -35.60
CA GLY A 112 18.83 -28.87 -36.93
C GLY A 112 17.64 -27.91 -37.00
N VAL A 113 17.23 -27.64 -38.23
CA VAL A 113 16.06 -26.82 -38.56
C VAL A 113 15.08 -27.64 -39.38
N TYR A 114 13.79 -27.53 -39.07
CA TYR A 114 12.72 -28.18 -39.82
C TYR A 114 11.45 -27.32 -39.88
N TRP A 115 10.55 -27.63 -40.82
CA TRP A 115 9.22 -27.05 -40.84
C TRP A 115 8.25 -27.97 -40.10
N SER A 116 7.66 -27.50 -39.01
CA SER A 116 6.60 -28.23 -38.30
C SER A 116 5.25 -27.94 -38.98
N PRO A 117 4.57 -28.96 -39.52
CA PRO A 117 3.26 -28.78 -40.14
C PRO A 117 2.29 -28.05 -39.20
N GLY A 118 1.61 -27.03 -39.72
CA GLY A 118 0.62 -26.23 -38.97
C GLY A 118 1.20 -25.20 -37.99
N ASN A 119 2.51 -25.20 -37.73
CA ASN A 119 3.14 -24.28 -36.76
C ASN A 119 4.12 -23.31 -37.42
N GLY A 120 5.07 -23.81 -38.22
CA GLY A 120 6.11 -22.99 -38.86
C GLY A 120 7.54 -23.52 -38.66
N PRO A 121 8.57 -22.69 -38.91
CA PRO A 121 9.97 -23.07 -38.73
C PRO A 121 10.30 -23.40 -37.28
N SER A 122 11.03 -24.49 -37.08
CA SER A 122 11.42 -25.04 -35.78
C SER A 122 12.91 -25.35 -35.72
N PHE A 123 13.49 -25.23 -34.53
CA PHE A 123 14.86 -25.60 -34.18
C PHE A 123 14.83 -26.81 -33.26
N THR A 124 15.65 -27.81 -33.57
CA THR A 124 15.82 -29.03 -32.77
C THR A 124 17.22 -29.10 -32.19
N ALA A 125 17.34 -29.58 -30.95
CA ALA A 125 18.59 -30.05 -30.37
C ALA A 125 18.37 -31.42 -29.69
N ALA A 126 19.28 -32.37 -29.92
CA ALA A 126 19.22 -33.72 -29.37
C ALA A 126 17.89 -34.44 -29.66
N GLY A 127 17.29 -34.20 -30.83
CA GLY A 127 15.97 -34.73 -31.19
C GLY A 127 14.80 -34.14 -30.42
N ASN A 128 14.98 -32.99 -29.75
CA ASN A 128 13.92 -32.24 -29.07
C ASN A 128 13.74 -30.83 -29.68
N THR A 129 12.50 -30.35 -29.84
CA THR A 129 12.23 -28.99 -30.33
C THR A 129 12.56 -27.97 -29.23
N ILE A 130 13.53 -27.08 -29.49
CA ILE A 130 13.99 -26.05 -28.55
C ILE A 130 13.56 -24.63 -28.92
N GLY A 131 13.08 -24.43 -30.15
CA GLY A 131 12.54 -23.15 -30.59
C GLY A 131 11.60 -23.32 -31.77
N GLN A 132 10.56 -22.49 -31.85
CA GLN A 132 9.60 -22.50 -32.96
C GLN A 132 9.08 -21.09 -33.23
N LEU A 133 9.01 -20.71 -34.50
CA LEU A 133 8.30 -19.52 -34.96
C LEU A 133 6.86 -19.93 -35.29
N ARG A 134 5.89 -19.52 -34.47
CA ARG A 134 4.46 -19.72 -34.73
C ARG A 134 3.81 -18.43 -35.24
N GLY A 135 3.00 -18.54 -36.29
CA GLY A 135 2.07 -17.48 -36.72
C GLY A 135 0.65 -17.78 -36.25
N GLY A 136 0.12 -17.00 -35.30
CA GLY A 136 -1.27 -17.13 -34.83
C GLY A 136 -1.51 -16.45 -33.48
N THR A 137 -2.65 -15.76 -33.34
CA THR A 137 -3.01 -14.89 -32.21
C THR A 137 -3.49 -15.61 -30.94
N ALA A 138 -3.16 -16.89 -30.76
CA ALA A 138 -3.52 -17.64 -29.55
C ALA A 138 -2.33 -18.50 -29.11
N LEU A 139 -1.52 -17.99 -28.18
CA LEU A 139 -0.45 -18.76 -27.56
C LEU A 139 -0.88 -19.16 -26.16
N SER A 140 -1.30 -20.42 -26.01
CA SER A 140 -1.60 -21.04 -24.71
C SER A 140 -0.42 -21.81 -24.10
N ASP A 141 0.67 -22.11 -24.82
CA ASP A 141 1.86 -22.70 -24.15
C ASP A 141 3.17 -22.63 -24.95
N THR A 142 4.24 -22.43 -24.17
CA THR A 142 5.68 -22.72 -24.33
C THR A 142 6.27 -22.75 -25.74
N PHE A 143 6.39 -21.59 -26.41
CA PHE A 143 7.46 -21.29 -27.37
C PHE A 143 7.57 -19.76 -27.52
N SER A 144 8.39 -19.14 -26.66
CA SER A 144 8.57 -17.68 -26.61
C SER A 144 9.87 -17.29 -27.31
N ILE A 145 9.79 -16.81 -28.55
CA ILE A 145 10.84 -15.95 -29.10
C ILE A 145 10.71 -14.62 -28.39
N VAL A 146 11.51 -14.43 -27.32
CA VAL A 146 11.57 -13.18 -26.58
C VAL A 146 12.23 -12.13 -27.46
N THR A 147 11.44 -11.35 -28.20
CA THR A 147 11.90 -10.03 -28.62
C THR A 147 11.92 -9.16 -27.37
N ARG A 148 13.13 -8.92 -26.86
CA ARG A 148 13.42 -8.12 -25.67
C ARG A 148 12.92 -6.68 -25.87
N GLN A 149 11.70 -6.38 -25.46
CA GLN A 149 11.31 -5.02 -25.16
C GLN A 149 10.72 -4.99 -23.76
N ALA A 150 11.23 -4.05 -22.95
CA ALA A 150 10.74 -3.80 -21.61
C ALA A 150 9.23 -3.55 -21.67
N GLY A 151 8.44 -4.34 -20.94
CA GLY A 151 6.98 -4.22 -20.90
C GLY A 151 6.17 -5.49 -21.16
N ASP A 152 6.80 -6.65 -21.41
CA ASP A 152 6.05 -7.91 -21.49
C ASP A 152 5.50 -8.32 -20.11
N ALA A 153 4.17 -8.28 -19.96
CA ALA A 153 3.44 -8.62 -18.75
C ALA A 153 3.83 -10.00 -18.18
N ARG A 154 4.28 -10.93 -19.04
CA ARG A 154 4.67 -12.29 -18.64
C ARG A 154 5.88 -12.36 -17.70
N TYR A 155 6.74 -11.35 -17.65
CA TYR A 155 7.88 -11.27 -16.70
C TYR A 155 7.55 -10.47 -15.43
N MET A 156 6.76 -9.39 -15.50
CA MET A 156 6.27 -8.71 -14.28
C MET A 156 5.29 -9.59 -13.49
N GLN A 157 4.57 -10.49 -14.16
CA GLN A 157 3.58 -11.38 -13.56
C GLN A 157 4.18 -12.46 -12.65
N GLN A 158 5.46 -12.83 -12.82
CA GLN A 158 6.07 -13.99 -12.14
C GLN A 158 7.12 -13.69 -11.07
N SER A 159 7.58 -12.44 -10.88
CA SER A 159 8.74 -12.21 -9.99
C SER A 159 8.53 -11.25 -8.83
N TRP A 160 7.33 -10.71 -8.62
CA TRP A 160 7.07 -9.94 -7.39
C TRP A 160 5.64 -10.14 -6.86
N THR A 161 5.57 -10.28 -5.54
CA THR A 161 4.33 -10.30 -4.77
C THR A 161 4.28 -9.02 -3.95
N LEU A 162 3.21 -8.26 -4.10
CA LEU A 162 2.86 -7.21 -3.16
C LEU A 162 2.24 -7.84 -1.92
N THR A 163 2.97 -7.84 -0.81
CA THR A 163 2.38 -8.22 0.48
C THR A 163 1.76 -6.98 1.12
N ALA A 164 0.43 -6.93 1.19
CA ALA A 164 -0.24 -5.90 1.96
C ALA A 164 -0.05 -6.18 3.45
N GLY A 165 0.64 -5.27 4.16
CA GLY A 165 0.78 -5.33 5.61
C GLY A 165 -0.53 -4.98 6.32
N ASN A 166 -0.50 -4.97 7.65
CA ASN A 166 -1.64 -4.52 8.46
C ASN A 166 -2.11 -3.12 7.99
N GLY A 167 -3.42 -2.91 7.98
CA GLY A 167 -4.06 -1.66 7.58
C GLY A 167 -4.13 -1.43 6.07
N LEU A 168 -3.60 -2.36 5.26
CA LEU A 168 -3.67 -2.31 3.81
C LEU A 168 -4.34 -3.57 3.25
N THR A 169 -5.10 -3.41 2.18
CA THR A 169 -5.63 -4.52 1.36
C THR A 169 -5.12 -4.37 -0.08
N GLY A 170 -5.31 -5.39 -0.92
CA GLY A 170 -4.90 -5.31 -2.32
C GLY A 170 -3.51 -5.87 -2.63
N GLY A 171 -2.96 -6.71 -1.74
CA GLY A 171 -1.78 -7.53 -2.05
C GLY A 171 -2.03 -8.55 -3.18
N GLY A 172 -1.00 -9.25 -3.63
CA GLY A 172 -1.08 -10.20 -4.75
C GLY A 172 0.12 -10.11 -5.67
N ASN A 173 0.15 -10.91 -6.73
CA ASN A 173 1.23 -10.90 -7.72
C ASN A 173 0.98 -9.86 -8.83
N GLY A 174 2.01 -9.59 -9.65
CA GLY A 174 1.94 -8.67 -10.79
C GLY A 174 1.12 -9.16 -11.99
N SER A 175 0.21 -10.14 -11.83
CA SER A 175 -0.60 -10.69 -12.92
C SER A 175 -1.72 -9.77 -13.41
N ALA A 176 -2.05 -8.75 -12.63
CA ALA A 176 -3.06 -7.76 -12.95
C ALA A 176 -2.75 -6.42 -12.26
N ASN A 177 -3.44 -5.36 -12.67
CA ASN A 177 -3.43 -4.08 -11.96
C ASN A 177 -3.80 -4.31 -10.47
N ARG A 178 -3.00 -3.75 -9.56
CA ARG A 178 -3.24 -3.85 -8.12
C ARG A 178 -3.86 -2.56 -7.60
N ALA A 179 -5.08 -2.66 -7.08
CA ALA A 179 -5.69 -1.60 -6.29
C ALA A 179 -5.29 -1.82 -4.83
N VAL A 180 -4.43 -0.95 -4.31
CA VAL A 180 -4.04 -0.95 -2.90
C VAL A 180 -4.92 0.04 -2.17
N ALA A 181 -5.56 -0.41 -1.09
CA ALA A 181 -6.47 0.42 -0.31
C ALA A 181 -6.11 0.36 1.17
N LEU A 182 -6.31 1.48 1.87
CA LEU A 182 -6.28 1.51 3.33
C LEU A 182 -7.54 0.83 3.89
N GLY A 183 -7.35 0.02 4.93
CA GLY A 183 -8.43 -0.50 5.73
C GLY A 183 -9.27 0.64 6.32
N THR A 184 -10.58 0.43 6.43
CA THR A 184 -11.48 1.44 7.01
C THR A 184 -11.08 1.70 8.45
N PRO A 185 -10.89 2.96 8.88
CA PRO A 185 -10.53 3.25 10.27
C PRO A 185 -11.63 2.78 11.24
N SER A 186 -11.26 2.20 12.39
CA SER A 186 -12.25 1.89 13.42
C SER A 186 -12.68 3.16 14.16
N THR A 187 -13.83 3.09 14.85
CA THR A 187 -14.31 4.19 15.69
C THR A 187 -13.29 4.55 16.77
N VAL A 188 -13.02 5.84 16.92
CA VAL A 188 -12.09 6.38 17.93
C VAL A 188 -12.87 6.73 19.20
N GLY A 189 -12.42 6.21 20.33
CA GLY A 189 -13.00 6.40 21.66
C GLY A 189 -11.95 6.70 22.72
N ALA A 190 -12.40 6.80 23.98
CA ALA A 190 -11.57 7.24 25.10
C ALA A 190 -10.37 6.32 25.42
N SER A 191 -10.43 5.06 25.05
CA SER A 191 -9.35 4.09 25.27
C SER A 191 -8.66 3.68 23.96
N THR A 192 -8.99 4.30 22.83
CA THR A 192 -8.39 3.94 21.55
C THR A 192 -6.91 4.27 21.55
N THR A 193 -6.10 3.34 21.06
CA THR A 193 -4.66 3.47 20.88
C THR A 193 -4.31 3.73 19.41
N ASN A 194 -3.11 4.26 19.16
CA ASN A 194 -2.52 4.24 17.82
C ASN A 194 -2.21 2.78 17.48
N THR A 195 -2.97 2.16 16.59
CA THR A 195 -2.82 0.73 16.29
C THR A 195 -3.24 0.45 14.86
N VAL A 196 -2.58 -0.51 14.23
CA VAL A 196 -2.89 -1.00 12.90
C VAL A 196 -3.15 -2.50 12.99
N THR A 197 -4.31 -2.93 12.53
CA THR A 197 -4.75 -4.34 12.49
C THR A 197 -4.84 -4.81 11.05
N THR A 198 -5.12 -6.09 10.80
CA THR A 198 -5.17 -6.67 9.45
C THR A 198 -6.12 -5.99 8.47
N GLY A 199 -7.15 -5.28 8.93
CA GLY A 199 -8.14 -4.61 8.05
C GLY A 199 -8.50 -3.18 8.43
N SER A 200 -7.84 -2.60 9.43
CA SER A 200 -8.19 -1.29 9.98
C SER A 200 -6.97 -0.63 10.62
N HIS A 201 -7.07 0.67 10.82
CA HIS A 201 -6.16 1.45 11.63
C HIS A 201 -6.94 2.37 12.56
N THR A 202 -6.34 2.74 13.68
CA THR A 202 -6.91 3.69 14.64
C THR A 202 -5.84 4.64 15.16
N HIS A 203 -6.31 5.80 15.62
CA HIS A 203 -5.50 6.77 16.34
C HIS A 203 -6.03 6.97 17.75
N ALA A 204 -5.15 7.28 18.68
CA ALA A 204 -5.47 7.71 20.02
C ALA A 204 -5.89 9.18 20.02
N ILE A 205 -6.83 9.50 20.90
CA ILE A 205 -7.12 10.90 21.24
C ILE A 205 -6.09 11.34 22.26
N GLY A 206 -5.47 12.51 22.05
CA GLY A 206 -4.56 13.09 23.03
C GLY A 206 -5.23 13.23 24.41
N ALA A 207 -4.51 12.88 25.47
CA ALA A 207 -5.03 12.96 26.84
C ALA A 207 -5.42 14.39 27.26
N ASP A 208 -4.87 15.39 26.57
CA ASP A 208 -5.09 16.82 26.82
C ASP A 208 -6.36 17.36 26.16
N ILE A 209 -7.01 16.59 25.27
CA ILE A 209 -8.24 17.00 24.60
C ILE A 209 -9.43 16.59 25.47
N ALA A 210 -10.28 17.57 25.79
CA ALA A 210 -11.46 17.32 26.60
C ALA A 210 -12.49 16.49 25.80
N ARG A 211 -12.83 15.30 26.31
CA ARG A 211 -13.74 14.35 25.64
C ARG A 211 -15.17 14.55 26.12
N SER A 212 -16.14 14.16 25.29
CA SER A 212 -17.56 14.11 25.68
C SER A 212 -17.83 13.28 26.94
N ALA A 213 -16.93 12.36 27.34
CA ALA A 213 -17.04 11.60 28.58
C ALA A 213 -16.53 12.36 29.83
N ILE A 214 -15.80 13.47 29.67
CA ILE A 214 -15.34 14.30 30.79
C ILE A 214 -16.52 15.17 31.23
N THR A 215 -16.80 15.17 32.53
CA THR A 215 -17.88 15.94 33.15
C THR A 215 -17.34 17.03 34.06
N ILE A 216 -17.91 18.22 33.98
CA ILE A 216 -17.76 19.27 34.99
C ILE A 216 -18.75 18.99 36.10
N SER A 217 -18.26 18.71 37.31
CA SER A 217 -19.09 18.61 38.51
C SER A 217 -19.20 19.99 39.14
N SER A 218 -20.36 20.65 39.01
CA SER A 218 -20.60 21.92 39.68
C SER A 218 -20.89 21.66 41.16
N GLY A 219 -20.05 22.24 42.04
CA GLY A 219 -20.28 22.20 43.49
C GLY A 219 -21.46 23.08 43.93
N ASN A 220 -21.73 23.09 45.24
CA ASN A 220 -22.76 23.93 45.83
C ASN A 220 -22.53 25.42 45.50
N GLY A 221 -23.61 26.16 45.28
CA GLY A 221 -23.56 27.56 44.89
C GLY A 221 -23.25 27.79 43.41
N LEU A 222 -23.05 26.72 42.63
CA LEU A 222 -22.85 26.77 41.18
C LEU A 222 -23.94 25.98 40.44
N THR A 223 -24.16 26.34 39.19
CA THR A 223 -24.94 25.58 38.21
C THR A 223 -24.14 25.41 36.92
N GLY A 224 -24.61 24.55 36.01
CA GLY A 224 -24.04 24.45 34.66
C GLY A 224 -23.03 23.31 34.45
N GLY A 225 -22.89 22.40 35.41
CA GLY A 225 -22.16 21.15 35.24
C GLY A 225 -22.70 20.24 34.12
N GLY A 226 -22.19 19.01 34.06
CA GLY A 226 -22.51 18.03 33.03
C GLY A 226 -21.32 17.71 32.14
N ASN A 227 -21.56 16.96 31.06
CA ASN A 227 -20.51 16.50 30.15
C ASN A 227 -20.08 17.56 29.12
N LEU A 228 -18.92 17.38 28.50
CA LEU A 228 -18.38 18.32 27.51
C LEU A 228 -18.85 18.02 26.07
N THR A 229 -20.07 17.52 25.86
CA THR A 229 -20.64 17.33 24.51
C THR A 229 -21.02 18.65 23.83
N ALA A 230 -21.07 19.74 24.59
CA ALA A 230 -21.31 21.09 24.13
C ALA A 230 -20.60 22.08 25.05
N ASN A 231 -20.54 23.36 24.64
CA ASN A 231 -20.06 24.45 25.49
C ASN A 231 -20.79 24.43 26.84
N ARG A 232 -20.04 24.56 27.95
CA ARG A 232 -20.61 24.65 29.29
C ARG A 232 -20.46 26.07 29.83
N THR A 233 -21.58 26.62 30.25
CA THR A 233 -21.62 27.88 31.00
C THR A 233 -21.78 27.52 32.46
N ILE A 234 -20.81 27.91 33.28
CA ILE A 234 -20.89 27.75 34.74
C ILE A 234 -21.37 29.07 35.33
N ASN A 235 -22.49 29.02 36.04
CA ASN A 235 -23.10 30.20 36.63
C ASN A 235 -23.02 30.11 38.15
N MET A 236 -22.65 31.22 38.78
CA MET A 236 -22.83 31.41 40.21
C MET A 236 -24.32 31.48 40.53
N GLY A 237 -24.72 30.76 41.56
CA GLY A 237 -26.06 30.81 42.14
C GLY A 237 -26.40 32.21 42.67
N THR A 238 -27.68 32.57 42.62
CA THR A 238 -28.14 33.83 43.22
C THR A 238 -27.97 33.75 44.74
N PRO A 239 -27.38 34.75 45.43
CA PRO A 239 -27.26 34.72 46.88
C PRO A 239 -28.62 34.72 47.57
N SER A 240 -28.79 34.00 48.68
CA SER A 240 -30.01 34.12 49.49
C SER A 240 -29.99 35.39 50.35
N SER A 241 -31.16 35.83 50.80
CA SER A 241 -31.28 36.96 51.72
C SER A 241 -30.50 36.72 53.02
N ILE A 242 -29.85 37.78 53.51
CA ILE A 242 -29.17 37.78 54.79
C ILE A 242 -30.18 38.04 55.91
N THR A 243 -30.08 37.25 56.98
CA THR A 243 -30.87 37.32 58.21
C THR A 243 -29.92 37.38 59.41
N ALA A 244 -30.46 37.62 60.62
CA ALA A 244 -29.66 37.66 61.84
C ALA A 244 -28.90 36.34 62.12
N ASP A 245 -29.41 35.22 61.60
CA ASP A 245 -28.83 33.88 61.78
C ASP A 245 -28.11 33.36 60.52
N SER A 246 -27.94 34.19 59.49
CA SER A 246 -27.26 33.75 58.27
C SER A 246 -25.83 33.31 58.56
N THR A 247 -25.42 32.22 57.91
CA THR A 247 -24.05 31.69 57.98
C THR A 247 -23.34 31.85 56.64
N ASN A 248 -22.01 31.80 56.65
CA ASN A 248 -21.24 31.64 55.42
C ASN A 248 -21.45 30.21 54.91
N SER A 249 -22.30 30.04 53.90
CA SER A 249 -22.69 28.72 53.43
C SER A 249 -23.01 28.73 51.94
N ALA A 250 -22.72 27.62 51.26
CA ALA A 250 -23.15 27.38 49.88
C ALA A 250 -23.93 26.07 49.85
N SER A 251 -25.14 26.11 49.28
CA SER A 251 -26.04 24.95 49.19
C SER A 251 -26.86 25.00 47.93
N GLY A 252 -27.03 23.86 47.26
CA GLY A 252 -27.75 23.79 45.99
C GLY A 252 -27.21 24.81 44.98
N ASN A 253 -28.09 25.71 44.53
CA ASN A 253 -27.77 26.76 43.56
C ASN A 253 -27.78 28.17 44.18
N THR A 254 -27.42 28.29 45.46
CA THR A 254 -27.33 29.55 46.21
C THR A 254 -26.15 29.55 47.19
N HIS A 255 -25.84 30.72 47.73
CA HIS A 255 -24.92 30.92 48.83
C HIS A 255 -25.39 32.07 49.73
N THR A 256 -24.92 32.10 50.97
CA THR A 256 -25.17 33.16 51.96
C THR A 256 -23.90 33.54 52.67
N HIS A 257 -23.92 34.73 53.27
CA HIS A 257 -22.87 35.20 54.17
C HIS A 257 -23.41 35.48 55.57
N ALA A 258 -22.55 35.32 56.56
CA ALA A 258 -22.83 35.70 57.93
C ALA A 258 -22.55 37.19 58.15
N ILE A 259 -23.41 37.84 58.94
CA ILE A 259 -23.09 39.11 59.57
C ILE A 259 -22.87 38.81 61.05
N SER A 260 -21.70 39.16 61.58
CA SER A 260 -21.41 38.90 62.99
C SER A 260 -22.20 39.84 63.90
N ALA A 261 -22.58 39.36 65.09
CA ALA A 261 -23.18 40.21 66.12
C ALA A 261 -22.26 41.38 66.50
N ALA A 262 -20.94 41.23 66.40
CA ALA A 262 -19.98 42.32 66.60
C ALA A 262 -20.13 43.42 65.53
N THR A 263 -20.26 43.05 64.26
CA THR A 263 -20.49 43.99 63.15
C THR A 263 -21.82 44.73 63.31
N ILE A 264 -22.88 44.03 63.75
CA ILE A 264 -24.16 44.67 64.07
C ILE A 264 -24.00 45.62 65.26
N GLY A 265 -23.28 45.22 66.31
CA GLY A 265 -23.00 46.06 67.47
C GLY A 265 -22.21 47.33 67.13
N GLU A 266 -21.20 47.23 66.25
CA GLU A 266 -20.46 48.38 65.71
C GLU A 266 -21.35 49.31 64.88
N LEU A 267 -22.26 48.76 64.08
CA LEU A 267 -23.22 49.57 63.33
C LEU A 267 -24.17 50.33 64.26
N MET A 268 -24.70 49.63 65.27
CA MET A 268 -25.63 50.20 66.24
C MET A 268 -24.97 51.26 67.14
N SER A 269 -23.69 51.08 67.51
CA SER A 269 -22.96 52.04 68.34
C SER A 269 -22.61 53.34 67.61
N ARG A 270 -22.60 53.32 66.26
CA ARG A 270 -22.38 54.51 65.41
C ARG A 270 -23.65 55.32 65.15
N LEU A 271 -24.82 54.83 65.56
CA LEU A 271 -26.07 55.55 65.37
C LEU A 271 -26.08 56.82 66.23
N SER A 272 -26.44 57.96 65.61
CA SER A 272 -26.66 59.20 66.34
C SER A 272 -27.89 59.08 67.26
N VAL A 273 -27.87 59.78 68.39
CA VAL A 273 -28.99 59.83 69.33
C VAL A 273 -30.27 60.21 68.59
N GLY A 274 -31.30 59.40 68.76
CA GLY A 274 -32.58 59.60 68.10
C GLY A 274 -32.67 59.03 66.70
N ALA A 275 -31.71 58.25 66.19
CA ALA A 275 -31.89 57.41 65.00
C ALA A 275 -32.73 56.15 65.30
N VAL A 276 -33.33 55.52 64.30
CA VAL A 276 -34.13 54.29 64.48
C VAL A 276 -33.25 53.18 65.07
N GLY A 277 -33.77 52.47 66.08
CA GLY A 277 -33.04 51.46 66.84
C GLY A 277 -32.23 52.00 68.02
N THR A 278 -32.12 53.32 68.19
CA THR A 278 -31.49 53.92 69.38
C THR A 278 -32.43 53.99 70.56
N TYR A 279 -31.85 53.93 71.76
CA TYR A 279 -32.56 54.09 73.02
C TYR A 279 -32.31 55.48 73.59
N ALA A 280 -33.32 56.06 74.22
CA ALA A 280 -33.16 57.27 75.00
C ALA A 280 -34.08 57.25 76.23
N LEU A 281 -33.75 58.08 77.21
CA LEU A 281 -34.65 58.41 78.30
C LEU A 281 -35.57 59.54 77.87
N LEU A 282 -36.87 59.28 77.89
CA LEU A 282 -37.89 60.26 77.55
C LEU A 282 -38.97 60.30 78.63
N ALA A 283 -39.73 61.39 78.63
CA ALA A 283 -40.98 61.52 79.37
C ALA A 283 -42.10 61.93 78.40
N ASP A 284 -43.29 61.36 78.58
CA ASP A 284 -44.49 61.83 77.89
C ASP A 284 -45.01 63.09 78.59
N VAL A 285 -45.05 64.20 77.86
CA VAL A 285 -45.47 65.50 78.38
C VAL A 285 -46.94 65.81 78.15
N ASN A 286 -47.68 64.89 77.50
CA ASN A 286 -49.05 65.11 77.07
C ASN A 286 -50.07 64.16 77.74
N THR A 287 -49.62 63.17 78.52
CA THR A 287 -50.52 62.34 79.33
C THR A 287 -49.95 62.06 80.71
N SER A 288 -50.84 61.82 81.67
CA SER A 288 -50.55 61.42 83.04
C SER A 288 -50.79 59.94 83.35
N ALA A 289 -51.07 59.13 82.32
CA ALA A 289 -51.40 57.73 82.47
C ALA A 289 -50.17 56.84 82.27
N ASP A 290 -50.08 55.81 83.11
CA ASP A 290 -49.08 54.74 82.95
C ASP A 290 -49.24 54.05 81.60
N LEU A 291 -48.15 54.00 80.84
CA LEU A 291 -48.08 53.26 79.58
C LEU A 291 -47.43 51.90 79.83
N ASN A 292 -48.02 50.86 79.27
CA ASN A 292 -47.42 49.54 79.29
C ASN A 292 -46.22 49.47 78.33
N PRO A 293 -45.15 48.73 78.68
CA PRO A 293 -44.08 48.42 77.73
C PRO A 293 -44.65 47.86 76.42
N GLY A 294 -44.11 48.33 75.31
CA GLY A 294 -44.61 48.06 73.96
C GLY A 294 -45.52 49.14 73.38
N ALA A 295 -46.07 50.06 74.21
CA ALA A 295 -46.85 51.19 73.73
C ALA A 295 -46.02 52.15 72.88
N THR A 296 -46.59 52.63 71.78
CA THR A 296 -45.95 53.59 70.88
C THR A 296 -46.45 55.01 71.10
N ARG A 297 -45.55 55.99 71.05
CA ARG A 297 -45.83 57.42 71.11
C ARG A 297 -45.10 58.15 70.00
N ALA A 298 -45.80 59.11 69.38
CA ALA A 298 -45.14 60.07 68.52
C ALA A 298 -44.17 60.91 69.36
N GLY A 299 -42.97 61.17 68.84
CA GLY A 299 -41.95 61.94 69.53
C GLY A 299 -42.35 63.39 69.80
N SER A 300 -43.33 63.94 69.06
CA SER A 300 -43.95 65.23 69.39
C SER A 300 -44.66 65.26 70.76
N ASN A 301 -45.03 64.10 71.31
CA ASN A 301 -45.61 63.97 72.64
C ASN A 301 -44.56 63.70 73.73
N LEU A 302 -43.29 63.53 73.35
CA LEU A 302 -42.23 63.15 74.26
C LEU A 302 -41.19 64.27 74.40
N ARG A 303 -40.43 64.24 75.49
CA ARG A 303 -39.24 65.08 75.70
C ARG A 303 -38.11 64.22 76.24
N TYR A 304 -36.86 64.55 75.89
CA TYR A 304 -35.71 63.90 76.53
C TYR A 304 -35.75 64.18 78.03
N ALA A 305 -35.43 63.18 78.84
CA ALA A 305 -35.52 63.28 80.29
C ALA A 305 -34.26 62.76 80.97
N SER A 306 -33.90 63.36 82.11
CA SER A 306 -32.84 62.83 82.97
C SER A 306 -33.33 61.59 83.70
N ALA A 307 -32.42 60.82 84.31
CA ALA A 307 -32.78 59.68 85.15
C ALA A 307 -33.68 60.06 86.34
N GLY A 308 -33.65 61.34 86.76
CA GLY A 308 -34.54 61.90 87.79
C GLY A 308 -35.85 62.45 87.25
N GLY A 309 -36.16 62.25 85.96
CA GLY A 309 -37.40 62.66 85.32
C GLY A 309 -37.42 64.08 84.75
N GLN A 310 -36.40 64.90 84.97
CA GLN A 310 -36.39 66.27 84.46
C GLN A 310 -36.30 66.31 82.94
N THR A 311 -37.26 66.93 82.27
CA THR A 311 -37.26 67.06 80.81
C THR A 311 -36.31 68.14 80.31
N PHE A 312 -35.64 67.89 79.20
CA PHE A 312 -34.75 68.82 78.52
C PHE A 312 -34.83 68.67 76.99
N GLY A 313 -34.28 69.63 76.27
CA GLY A 313 -34.20 69.60 74.81
C GLY A 313 -35.54 69.72 74.08
N SER A 314 -35.48 69.53 72.76
CA SER A 314 -36.65 69.52 71.88
C SER A 314 -37.34 68.16 71.87
N ALA A 315 -38.58 68.14 71.37
CA ALA A 315 -39.29 66.90 71.10
C ALA A 315 -38.49 66.04 70.09
N PRO A 316 -38.23 64.76 70.39
CA PRO A 316 -37.54 63.90 69.45
C PRO A 316 -38.42 63.63 68.22
N ALA A 317 -37.79 63.35 67.08
CA ALA A 317 -38.50 63.01 65.86
C ALA A 317 -38.97 61.54 65.88
N GLY A 318 -39.96 61.23 65.03
CA GLY A 318 -40.37 59.85 64.76
C GLY A 318 -41.30 59.24 65.80
N THR A 319 -41.43 57.91 65.77
CA THR A 319 -42.24 57.14 66.71
C THR A 319 -41.35 56.34 67.64
N TRP A 320 -41.66 56.39 68.93
CA TRP A 320 -40.91 55.75 70.00
C TRP A 320 -41.76 54.69 70.65
N GLN A 321 -41.15 53.56 71.00
CA GLN A 321 -41.78 52.47 71.73
C GLN A 321 -41.23 52.38 73.15
N LEU A 322 -42.11 52.32 74.14
CA LEU A 322 -41.73 52.22 75.54
C LEU A 322 -41.11 50.85 75.81
N CYS A 323 -39.88 50.83 76.31
CA CYS A 323 -39.17 49.60 76.69
C CYS A 323 -39.36 49.28 78.17
N GLY A 324 -39.46 50.31 79.02
CA GLY A 324 -39.62 50.15 80.45
C GLY A 324 -39.71 51.48 81.18
N PHE A 325 -40.21 51.44 82.40
CA PHE A 325 -40.40 52.61 83.25
C PHE A 325 -39.91 52.32 84.68
N THR A 326 -39.54 53.36 85.43
CA THR A 326 -39.19 53.21 86.85
C THR A 326 -40.46 53.18 87.73
N PRO A 327 -40.68 52.14 88.56
CA PRO A 327 -41.76 52.13 89.53
C PRO A 327 -41.35 52.90 90.80
N GLY A 328 -41.89 54.10 91.03
CA GLY A 328 -41.69 54.80 92.31
C GLY A 328 -42.15 56.27 92.38
N GLY A 329 -43.10 56.54 93.28
CA GLY A 329 -43.09 57.68 94.22
C GLY A 329 -43.44 59.11 93.79
N ALA A 330 -43.52 59.46 92.50
CA ALA A 330 -43.81 60.83 92.07
C ALA A 330 -45.32 61.09 91.90
N SER A 331 -45.87 62.09 92.58
CA SER A 331 -47.29 62.49 92.55
C SER A 331 -47.65 63.43 91.39
N SER A 332 -46.76 63.65 90.42
CA SER A 332 -47.02 64.39 89.19
C SER A 332 -46.16 63.87 88.04
N HIS A 333 -46.75 63.77 86.85
CA HIS A 333 -46.30 62.89 85.76
C HIS A 333 -45.09 63.39 84.95
N GLU A 334 -44.54 64.56 85.28
CA GLU A 334 -43.33 65.11 84.67
C GLU A 334 -42.04 64.42 85.16
N GLN A 335 -42.11 63.31 85.92
CA GLN A 335 -40.98 62.80 86.70
C GLN A 335 -40.59 61.33 86.47
N ARG A 336 -41.22 60.60 85.53
CA ARG A 336 -40.85 59.19 85.28
C ARG A 336 -39.89 59.10 84.10
N ALA A 337 -38.60 58.96 84.40
CA ALA A 337 -37.61 58.60 83.39
C ALA A 337 -37.99 57.23 82.81
N THR A 338 -38.41 57.21 81.55
CA THR A 338 -38.80 55.98 80.86
C THR A 338 -37.85 55.70 79.71
N VAL A 339 -37.50 54.43 79.51
CA VAL A 339 -36.60 54.02 78.44
C VAL A 339 -37.44 53.77 77.20
N TRP A 340 -37.14 54.45 76.11
CA TRP A 340 -37.80 54.25 74.83
C TRP A 340 -36.80 53.87 73.74
N MET A 341 -37.24 53.06 72.79
CA MET A 341 -36.52 52.76 71.56
C MET A 341 -37.21 53.46 70.39
N ARG A 342 -36.46 54.12 69.51
CA ARG A 342 -37.03 54.68 68.28
C ARG A 342 -37.33 53.57 67.29
N VAL A 343 -38.56 53.48 66.80
CA VAL A 343 -39.03 52.42 65.87
C VAL A 343 -39.36 52.91 64.47
N SER A 344 -39.54 54.22 64.27
CA SER A 344 -39.61 54.89 62.95
C SER A 344 -39.23 56.37 63.05
#